data_AF-A1ZND7-F1
#
_entry.id   AF-A1ZND7-F1
#
_cell.length_a   1.000
_cell.length_b   1.000
_cell.length_c   1.000
_cell.angle_alpha   90.00
_cell.angle_beta   90.00
_cell.angle_gamma   90.00
#
_symmetry.space_group_name_H-M   'P 1'
#
loop_
_entity.id
_entity.type
_entity.pdbx_description
1 polymer ?
#
loop_
_entity_poly.entity_id
_entity_poly.type
_entity_poly.pdbx_seq_one_letter_code
_entity_poly.pdbx_strand_id
1 'polypeptide(L)'
;MPTANKTSHNTSSTSNDTTQMLRQVIDLPKLQPYYHSNLPERVPLVVEKNQYVLAKSSLKKFDQPVVFLDRAGIVAQNTKAYLVITKLDIDAQTKKATVEFTYPIEGIDGQVSLSNSQGKWEVVKSSIQEQ
;
A
#
# COMPACT_ATOMS: atom_id res chain seq x y z
N MET A 1 29.99 -5.23 36.95
CA MET A 1 29.32 -3.92 36.81
C MET A 1 30.25 -3.02 36.01
N PRO A 2 29.76 -2.10 35.16
CA PRO A 2 28.91 -2.20 33.96
C PRO A 2 29.81 -2.16 32.68
N THR A 3 29.39 -2.37 31.44
CA THR A 3 28.48 -1.52 30.67
C THR A 3 28.09 -2.24 29.38
N ALA A 4 26.79 -2.18 29.08
CA ALA A 4 26.15 -2.67 27.87
C ALA A 4 26.67 -1.95 26.62
N ASN A 5 26.60 -2.64 25.46
CA ASN A 5 26.42 -1.93 24.20
C ASN A 5 25.25 -2.53 23.43
N LYS A 6 24.20 -1.72 23.34
CA LYS A 6 22.89 -2.01 22.76
C LYS A 6 22.95 -1.61 21.29
N THR A 7 23.11 -2.57 20.40
CA THR A 7 22.98 -2.34 18.96
C THR A 7 21.50 -2.22 18.61
N SER A 8 21.02 -0.98 18.49
CA SER A 8 19.70 -0.66 17.96
C SER A 8 19.91 0.02 16.60
N HIS A 9 19.81 -0.74 15.50
CA HIS A 9 19.92 -0.20 14.14
C HIS A 9 18.55 -0.19 13.45
N ASN A 10 18.03 1.01 13.25
CA ASN A 10 17.25 1.49 12.12
C ASN A 10 16.19 0.55 11.48
N THR A 11 14.95 0.58 11.96
CA THR A 11 13.78 -0.05 11.31
C THR A 11 12.58 0.90 11.14
N SER A 12 12.72 2.17 11.54
CA SER A 12 11.61 3.14 11.65
C SER A 12 11.35 3.96 10.38
N SER A 13 12.34 4.23 9.54
CA SER A 13 12.19 5.05 8.33
C SER A 13 11.53 4.31 7.17
N THR A 14 11.99 3.09 6.87
CA THR A 14 11.47 2.29 5.73
C THR A 14 10.00 1.90 5.91
N SER A 15 9.60 1.52 7.12
CA SER A 15 8.21 1.14 7.42
C SER A 15 7.23 2.32 7.30
N ASN A 16 7.69 3.53 7.60
CA ASN A 16 6.93 4.76 7.44
C ASN A 16 6.77 5.14 5.96
N ASP A 17 7.86 5.05 5.17
CA ASP A 17 7.85 5.37 3.74
C ASP A 17 6.84 4.50 2.96
N THR A 18 6.91 3.19 3.14
CA THR A 18 5.95 2.26 2.49
C THR A 18 4.51 2.57 2.89
N THR A 19 4.26 2.91 4.16
CA THR A 19 2.93 3.28 4.63
C THR A 19 2.42 4.56 3.95
N GLN A 20 3.28 5.58 3.80
CA GLN A 20 2.92 6.80 3.09
C GLN A 20 2.63 6.54 1.61
N MET A 21 3.49 5.77 0.93
CA MET A 21 3.27 5.41 -0.48
C MET A 21 1.97 4.61 -0.66
N LEU A 22 1.71 3.64 0.21
CA LEU A 22 0.48 2.87 0.16
C LEU A 22 -0.76 3.75 0.36
N ARG A 23 -0.70 4.76 1.24
CA ARG A 23 -1.75 5.77 1.38
C ARG A 23 -2.00 6.50 0.05
N GLN A 24 -0.93 6.97 -0.60
CA GLN A 24 -1.04 7.65 -1.90
C GLN A 24 -1.66 6.75 -2.97
N VAL A 25 -1.38 5.44 -2.96
CA VAL A 25 -1.96 4.47 -3.89
C VAL A 25 -3.46 4.28 -3.63
N ILE A 26 -3.88 4.00 -2.39
CA ILE A 26 -5.29 3.73 -2.07
C ILE A 26 -6.18 4.97 -2.15
N ASP A 27 -5.59 6.16 -2.00
CA ASP A 27 -6.27 7.45 -2.14
C ASP A 27 -6.18 8.01 -3.56
N LEU A 28 -5.65 7.25 -4.53
CA LEU A 28 -5.53 7.72 -5.90
C LEU A 28 -6.92 8.08 -6.46
N PRO A 29 -7.12 9.32 -6.98
CA PRO A 29 -8.43 9.74 -7.48
C PRO A 29 -8.97 8.84 -8.60
N LYS A 30 -8.08 8.37 -9.48
CA LYS A 30 -8.42 7.49 -10.60
C LYS A 30 -8.93 6.11 -10.15
N LEU A 31 -8.57 5.67 -8.94
CA LEU A 31 -8.97 4.36 -8.41
C LEU A 31 -10.33 4.42 -7.69
N GLN A 32 -10.80 5.62 -7.30
CA GLN A 32 -12.03 5.78 -6.51
C GLN A 32 -13.29 5.19 -7.17
N PRO A 33 -13.53 5.36 -8.49
CA PRO A 33 -14.72 4.81 -9.14
C PRO A 33 -14.80 3.27 -9.08
N TYR A 34 -13.63 2.60 -9.12
CA TYR A 34 -13.51 1.14 -9.14
C TYR A 34 -13.74 0.50 -7.77
N TYR A 35 -13.63 1.27 -6.69
CA TYR A 35 -13.85 0.70 -5.36
C TYR A 35 -15.30 0.37 -5.06
N HIS A 36 -16.26 1.00 -5.74
CA HIS A 36 -17.69 0.79 -5.50
C HIS A 36 -18.05 0.82 -4.00
N SER A 37 -17.64 1.88 -3.29
CA SER A 37 -17.72 1.96 -1.82
C SER A 37 -19.14 1.97 -1.25
N ASN A 38 -20.16 2.00 -2.11
CA ASN A 38 -21.56 1.81 -1.77
C ASN A 38 -21.97 0.33 -1.61
N LEU A 39 -21.12 -0.60 -2.06
CA LEU A 39 -21.33 -2.03 -1.93
C LEU A 39 -20.70 -2.56 -0.63
N PRO A 40 -21.47 -3.18 0.29
CA PRO A 40 -20.96 -3.65 1.57
C PRO A 40 -19.79 -4.62 1.46
N GLU A 41 -19.74 -5.44 0.42
CA GLU A 41 -18.67 -6.40 0.17
C GLU A 41 -17.35 -5.76 -0.32
N ARG A 42 -17.34 -4.44 -0.55
CA ARG A 42 -16.17 -3.68 -0.99
C ARG A 42 -15.55 -2.84 0.12
N VAL A 43 -16.17 -2.81 1.29
CA VAL A 43 -15.73 -2.02 2.45
C VAL A 43 -15.70 -2.91 3.70
N PRO A 44 -14.60 -2.95 4.47
CA PRO A 44 -13.39 -2.13 4.31
C PRO A 44 -12.53 -2.55 3.11
N LEU A 45 -11.67 -1.63 2.66
CA LEU A 45 -10.66 -1.97 1.66
C LEU A 45 -9.72 -3.03 2.24
N VAL A 46 -9.52 -4.12 1.49
CA VAL A 46 -8.55 -5.16 1.83
C VAL A 46 -7.28 -4.98 1.01
N VAL A 47 -6.12 -5.07 1.65
CA VAL A 47 -4.80 -5.09 1.01
C VAL A 47 -4.11 -6.42 1.32
N GLU A 48 -3.59 -7.07 0.29
CA GLU A 48 -2.82 -8.31 0.45
C GLU A 48 -1.46 -8.02 1.11
N LYS A 49 -1.16 -8.74 2.19
CA LYS A 49 0.15 -8.77 2.82
C LYS A 49 1.09 -9.60 1.95
N ASN A 50 2.25 -9.03 1.65
CA ASN A 50 3.31 -9.70 0.93
C ASN A 50 4.67 -9.10 1.32
N GLN A 51 5.71 -9.41 0.55
CA GLN A 51 7.07 -8.90 0.79
C GLN A 51 7.17 -7.36 0.84
N TYR A 52 6.26 -6.64 0.18
CA TYR A 52 6.22 -5.18 0.16
C TYR A 52 5.32 -4.61 1.26
N VAL A 53 4.26 -5.33 1.66
CA VAL A 53 3.26 -4.86 2.63
C VAL A 53 3.27 -5.72 3.89
N LEU A 54 4.06 -5.29 4.88
CA LEU A 54 4.24 -5.99 6.15
C LEU A 54 3.27 -5.49 7.24
N ALA A 55 1.97 -5.75 7.05
CA ALA A 55 0.93 -5.85 8.10
C ALA A 55 0.67 -4.72 9.13
N LYS A 56 1.40 -3.60 9.17
CA LYS A 56 1.38 -2.68 10.35
C LYS A 56 1.19 -1.21 10.01
N SER A 57 0.27 -0.89 9.11
CA SER A 57 -0.06 0.51 8.85
C SER A 57 -1.46 0.87 9.36
N SER A 58 -1.56 1.96 10.11
CA SER A 58 -2.83 2.56 10.53
C SER A 58 -3.43 3.34 9.35
N LEU A 59 -3.69 2.66 8.23
CA LEU A 59 -4.37 3.24 7.08
C LEU A 59 -5.88 3.16 7.27
N LYS A 60 -6.56 4.16 6.73
CA LYS A 60 -8.01 4.23 6.68
C LYS A 60 -8.44 4.54 5.25
N LYS A 61 -9.56 3.98 4.84
CA LYS A 61 -10.25 4.30 3.59
C LYS A 61 -11.75 4.14 3.81
N PHE A 62 -12.55 5.04 3.23
CA PHE A 62 -14.02 5.05 3.41
C PHE A 62 -14.41 5.11 4.89
N ASP A 63 -13.68 5.92 5.67
CA ASP A 63 -13.82 6.08 7.12
C ASP A 63 -13.63 4.79 7.95
N GLN A 64 -13.20 3.69 7.33
CA GLN A 64 -12.92 2.42 7.97
C GLN A 64 -11.42 2.08 7.93
N PRO A 65 -10.89 1.34 8.92
CA PRO A 65 -9.54 0.82 8.85
C PRO A 65 -9.33 -0.08 7.62
N VAL A 66 -8.21 0.09 6.92
CA VAL A 66 -7.80 -0.85 5.87
C VAL A 66 -7.46 -2.19 6.52
N VAL A 67 -7.98 -3.26 5.96
CA VAL A 67 -7.73 -4.61 6.46
C VAL A 67 -6.58 -5.23 5.68
N PHE A 68 -5.60 -5.78 6.41
CA PHE A 68 -4.46 -6.47 5.81
C PHE A 68 -4.60 -7.97 6.02
N LEU A 69 -4.72 -8.74 4.94
CA LEU A 69 -4.81 -10.20 4.96
C LEU A 69 -3.66 -10.79 4.15
N ASP A 70 -3.10 -11.92 4.57
CA ASP A 70 -2.26 -12.71 3.69
C ASP A 70 -3.12 -13.50 2.69
N ARG A 71 -2.46 -14.16 1.74
CA ARG A 71 -3.15 -14.94 0.70
C ARG A 71 -4.08 -16.00 1.28
N ALA A 72 -3.66 -16.67 2.35
CA ALA A 72 -4.47 -17.69 3.02
C ALA A 72 -5.75 -17.10 3.62
N GLY A 73 -5.65 -15.94 4.27
CA GLY A 73 -6.78 -15.21 4.84
C GLY A 73 -7.77 -14.72 3.77
N ILE A 74 -7.27 -14.23 2.64
CA ILE A 74 -8.11 -13.82 1.49
C ILE A 74 -8.93 -15.01 0.98
N VAL A 75 -8.28 -16.16 0.78
CA VAL A 75 -8.95 -17.38 0.30
C VAL A 75 -9.95 -17.90 1.34
N ALA A 76 -9.57 -17.97 2.61
CA ALA A 76 -10.42 -18.49 3.69
C ALA A 76 -11.70 -17.65 3.90
N GLN A 77 -11.60 -16.33 3.70
CA GLN A 77 -12.72 -15.40 3.82
C GLN A 77 -13.49 -15.22 2.50
N ASN A 78 -13.05 -15.87 1.41
CA ASN A 78 -13.59 -15.67 0.07
C ASN A 78 -13.63 -14.18 -0.34
N THR A 79 -12.62 -13.41 0.08
CA THR A 79 -12.52 -11.98 -0.20
C THR A 79 -12.15 -11.78 -1.65
N LYS A 80 -13.07 -11.19 -2.42
CA LYS A 80 -12.84 -10.91 -3.85
C LYS A 80 -12.27 -9.52 -4.09
N ALA A 81 -12.70 -8.52 -3.30
CA ALA A 81 -12.23 -7.14 -3.40
C ALA A 81 -10.98 -6.91 -2.54
N TYR A 82 -9.81 -7.02 -3.15
CA TYR A 82 -8.54 -6.77 -2.48
C TYR A 82 -7.53 -6.14 -3.44
N LEU A 83 -6.64 -5.29 -2.92
CA LEU A 83 -5.55 -4.67 -3.65
C LEU A 83 -4.24 -5.39 -3.36
N VAL A 84 -3.41 -5.59 -4.38
CA VAL A 84 -2.11 -6.24 -4.27
C VAL A 84 -1.03 -5.29 -4.74
N ILE A 85 0.01 -5.06 -3.95
CA ILE A 85 1.23 -4.40 -4.44
C ILE A 85 2.09 -5.46 -5.12
N THR A 86 2.31 -5.33 -6.43
CA THR A 86 3.09 -6.30 -7.22
C THR A 86 4.55 -5.90 -7.36
N LYS A 87 4.85 -4.60 -7.26
CA LYS A 87 6.21 -4.06 -7.27
C LYS A 87 6.31 -2.83 -6.38
N LEU A 88 7.43 -2.72 -5.68
CA LEU A 88 7.83 -1.53 -4.95
C LEU A 88 9.31 -1.30 -5.17
N ASP A 89 9.66 -0.24 -5.89
CA ASP A 89 11.03 0.14 -6.19
C ASP A 89 11.29 1.54 -5.60
N ILE A 90 12.31 1.69 -4.76
CA ILE A 90 12.61 2.92 -4.03
C ILE A 90 14.08 3.29 -4.26
N ASP A 91 14.30 4.43 -4.91
CA ASP A 91 15.61 5.03 -5.05
C ASP A 91 15.86 6.02 -3.91
N ALA A 92 16.67 5.59 -2.94
CA ALA A 92 17.01 6.38 -1.77
C ALA A 92 17.88 7.61 -2.08
N GLN A 93 18.63 7.60 -3.20
CA GLN A 93 19.50 8.70 -3.61
C GLN A 93 18.67 9.80 -4.28
N THR A 94 17.83 9.43 -5.25
CA THR A 94 17.01 10.39 -6.00
C THR A 94 15.69 10.72 -5.31
N LYS A 95 15.37 10.04 -4.20
CA LYS A 95 14.12 10.21 -3.45
C LYS A 95 12.90 9.97 -4.33
N LYS A 96 12.97 8.94 -5.19
CA LYS A 96 11.90 8.54 -6.10
C LYS A 96 11.45 7.12 -5.78
N ALA A 97 10.19 6.82 -6.09
CA ALA A 97 9.66 5.48 -5.97
C ALA A 97 8.70 5.15 -7.11
N THR A 98 8.63 3.87 -7.47
CA THR A 98 7.60 3.34 -8.36
C THR A 98 6.87 2.22 -7.63
N VAL A 99 5.55 2.31 -7.58
CA VAL A 99 4.66 1.28 -7.03
C VAL A 99 3.80 0.75 -8.17
N GLU A 100 3.80 -0.56 -8.35
CA GLU A 100 2.84 -1.25 -9.23
C GLU A 100 1.88 -2.05 -8.35
N PHE A 101 0.62 -2.06 -8.74
CA PHE A 101 -0.44 -2.72 -8.01
C PHE A 101 -1.50 -3.31 -8.93
N THR A 102 -2.28 -4.23 -8.40
CA THR A 102 -3.46 -4.78 -9.06
C THR A 102 -4.66 -4.74 -8.14
N TYR A 103 -5.85 -4.58 -8.72
CA TYR A 103 -7.15 -4.70 -8.04
C TYR A 103 -8.01 -5.71 -8.82
N PRO A 104 -7.88 -7.03 -8.52
CA PRO A 104 -8.29 -8.09 -9.42
C PRO A 104 -9.79 -8.16 -9.71
N ILE A 105 -10.64 -7.75 -8.77
CA ILE A 105 -12.10 -7.83 -8.93
C ILE A 105 -12.63 -6.93 -10.05
N GLU A 106 -11.91 -5.84 -10.37
CA GLU A 106 -12.22 -4.97 -11.51
C GLU A 106 -11.27 -5.19 -12.69
N GLY A 107 -10.34 -6.16 -12.60
CA GLY A 107 -9.31 -6.35 -13.60
C GLY A 107 -8.42 -5.12 -13.80
N ILE A 108 -8.07 -4.40 -12.74
CA ILE A 108 -7.27 -3.17 -12.85
C ILE A 108 -5.81 -3.42 -12.50
N ASP A 109 -4.92 -2.96 -13.38
CA ASP A 109 -3.50 -2.77 -13.10
C ASP A 109 -3.18 -1.29 -12.98
N GLY A 110 -2.27 -0.94 -12.07
CA GLY A 110 -1.86 0.44 -11.87
C GLY A 110 -0.39 0.59 -11.60
N GLN A 111 0.12 1.75 -11.98
CA GLN A 111 1.48 2.19 -11.68
C GLN A 111 1.45 3.63 -11.15
N VAL A 112 2.16 3.86 -10.06
CA VAL A 112 2.30 5.17 -9.41
C VAL A 112 3.77 5.49 -9.26
N SER A 113 4.21 6.61 -9.84
CA SER A 113 5.53 7.19 -9.59
C SER A 113 5.39 8.27 -8.52
N LEU A 114 6.24 8.20 -7.50
CA LEU A 114 6.26 9.13 -6.37
C LEU A 114 7.62 9.81 -6.23
N SER A 115 7.60 11.00 -5.64
CA SER A 115 8.81 11.66 -5.14
C SER A 115 8.66 11.99 -3.67
N ASN A 116 9.75 11.86 -2.91
CA ASN A 116 9.83 12.32 -1.54
C ASN A 116 10.41 13.74 -1.50
N SER A 117 9.59 14.70 -1.10
CA SER A 117 10.03 16.06 -0.80
C SER A 117 9.86 16.30 0.69
N GLN A 118 10.93 16.70 1.37
CA GLN A 118 10.92 17.03 2.80
C GLN A 118 10.33 15.91 3.70
N GLY A 119 10.56 14.64 3.35
CA GLY A 119 10.08 13.51 4.13
C GLY A 119 8.63 13.09 3.83
N LYS A 120 7.99 13.70 2.82
CA LYS A 120 6.62 13.36 2.38
C LYS A 120 6.64 12.80 0.98
N TRP A 121 6.02 11.63 0.81
CA TRP A 121 5.82 11.03 -0.51
C TRP A 121 4.57 11.60 -1.19
N GLU A 122 4.75 12.09 -2.41
CA GLU A 122 3.71 12.68 -3.25
C GLU A 122 3.66 12.00 -4.62
N VAL A 123 2.46 11.87 -5.19
CA VAL A 123 2.26 11.29 -6.52
C VAL A 123 2.75 12.28 -7.58
N VAL A 124 3.72 11.87 -8.40
CA VAL A 124 4.19 12.62 -9.56
C VAL A 124 3.44 12.20 -10.82
N LYS A 125 3.19 10.89 -10.96
CA LYS A 125 2.50 10.32 -12.12
C LYS A 125 1.74 9.07 -11.68
N SER A 126 0.56 8.87 -12.27
CA SER A 126 -0.21 7.65 -12.08
C SER A 126 -0.89 7.21 -13.37
N SER A 127 -0.82 5.92 -13.66
CA SER A 127 -1.55 5.25 -14.72
C SER A 127 -2.35 4.09 -14.13
N ILE A 128 -3.55 3.89 -14.67
CA ILE A 128 -4.35 2.68 -14.45
C ILE A 128 -4.80 2.17 -15.81
N GLN A 129 -4.93 0.86 -15.94
CA GLN A 129 -5.43 0.20 -17.14
C GLN A 129 -6.26 -1.00 -16.74
N GLU A 130 -7.25 -1.33 -17.56
CA GLU A 130 -8.00 -2.58 -17.47
C GLU A 130 -7.17 -3.71 -18.11
N GLN A 131 -7.26 -4.91 -17.54
CA GLN A 131 -6.59 -6.13 -17.98
C GLN A 131 -7.24 -6.74 -19.22
#